data_AF-A0A957MW28-F1
#
_entry.id   AF-A0A957MW28-F1
#
_cell.length_a   1.000
_cell.length_b   1.000
_cell.length_c   1.000
_cell.angle_alpha   90.00
_cell.angle_beta   90.00
_cell.angle_gamma   90.00
#
_symmetry.space_group_name_H-M   'P 1'
#
loop_
_entity.id
_entity.type
_entity.pdbx_description
1 polymer ?
#
loop_
_entity_poly.entity_id
_entity_poly.type
_entity_poly.pdbx_seq_one_letter_code
_entity_poly.pdbx_strand_id
1 'polypeptide(L)'
;MEQPAAQLFLPLAGRKITAPDLRRLTDAPGTETQPALSPDNLQVVYVGIDAGGGTDLYLADLAGGAPLNLTNSPSVIEETPVFTRDGTRIAFGRNAGDGWDIYSIASDSTDLLPMVANAGSDESHPAYSPDGATLYFDSNREAGNWDIYKTALPDGAWSAVVRRAGTDRFPVVGFGGKYLVFRSELDGNSDIFRIGTDLSSLRSLTTDPDFDGYPAATSAHQGIAYASVTAAGSRIRQMNDAGGGMGTLMPAVPWQTETPRLSDDGRWLVYAAALPGESTDIFLSPYASPMQQVGSVSFDTVDCGWEGGVLTLGWARAWESTHDLIYWEWVQQWVDACERAGKQVEHVNDLLYGYGALVVYERSPQQKYLDIAQAAADFVMQQAPRAGDGTLLHLGDAAWPDTLIVALPFLLKMGSTTGDEQYTQEAITQANLHSTHLQDVASGLYRHAWPASETGVSGPAHWGRGNGWVLAVAAEILRTTPEGTPGRETVLANFRRQADALLPLQSANGLWPTVVDEPSFYLESSGSALAGAAII
;
A
#
# COMPACT_ATOMS: atom_id res chain seq x y z
N MET A 1 -5.19 44.39 -19.78
CA MET A 1 -5.93 43.26 -20.39
C MET A 1 -5.29 42.02 -19.83
N GLU A 2 -5.73 41.63 -18.65
CA GLU A 2 -5.26 40.45 -17.91
C GLU A 2 -6.18 39.28 -18.23
N GLN A 3 -5.59 38.12 -18.50
CA GLN A 3 -6.28 36.84 -18.59
C GLN A 3 -6.75 36.41 -17.20
N PRO A 4 -7.96 35.85 -17.03
CA PRO A 4 -8.33 35.25 -15.76
C PRO A 4 -7.65 33.88 -15.62
N ALA A 5 -6.92 33.70 -14.53
CA ALA A 5 -6.39 32.42 -14.09
C ALA A 5 -7.53 31.45 -13.76
N ALA A 6 -7.49 30.25 -14.35
CA ALA A 6 -8.37 29.15 -13.99
C ALA A 6 -8.10 28.73 -12.54
N GLN A 7 -9.09 28.93 -11.67
CA GLN A 7 -9.09 28.35 -10.34
C GLN A 7 -9.52 26.88 -10.47
N LEU A 8 -8.55 25.96 -10.51
CA LEU A 8 -8.77 24.59 -10.11
C LEU A 8 -9.11 24.58 -8.62
N PHE A 9 -10.32 24.13 -8.28
CA PHE A 9 -10.68 23.86 -6.90
C PHE A 9 -9.91 22.63 -6.40
N LEU A 10 -8.81 22.87 -5.69
CA LEU A 10 -8.20 21.90 -4.77
C LEU A 10 -8.82 22.07 -3.37
N PRO A 11 -9.06 21.00 -2.59
CA PRO A 11 -9.33 21.15 -1.17
C PRO A 11 -8.06 21.58 -0.44
N LEU A 12 -8.23 22.59 0.42
CA LEU A 12 -7.25 23.20 1.30
C LEU A 12 -6.62 22.17 2.26
N ALA A 13 -5.30 22.27 2.43
CA ALA A 13 -4.57 21.67 3.53
C ALA A 13 -5.20 22.06 4.89
N GLY A 14 -5.34 21.08 5.80
CA GLY A 14 -5.58 21.35 7.23
C GLY A 14 -7.01 21.16 7.76
N ARG A 15 -7.92 20.50 7.05
CA ARG A 15 -9.17 19.99 7.64
C ARG A 15 -9.15 18.46 7.70
N LYS A 16 -9.53 17.90 8.85
CA LYS A 16 -9.96 16.50 8.96
C LYS A 16 -11.07 16.27 7.92
N ILE A 17 -10.80 15.41 6.95
CA ILE A 17 -11.75 14.94 5.94
C ILE A 17 -12.74 14.05 6.70
N THR A 18 -13.92 14.59 7.02
CA THR A 18 -15.06 13.80 7.51
C THR A 18 -16.05 13.72 6.37
N ALA A 19 -16.49 12.52 6.01
CA ALA A 19 -17.57 12.35 5.05
C ALA A 19 -18.77 13.26 5.39
N PRO A 20 -19.43 13.88 4.40
CA PRO A 20 -19.37 13.51 2.99
C PRO A 20 -19.07 14.70 2.06
N ASP A 21 -17.85 14.82 1.55
CA ASP A 21 -17.56 15.53 0.28
C ASP A 21 -17.89 14.62 -0.93
N LEU A 22 -18.98 13.85 -0.81
CA LEU A 22 -19.48 12.99 -1.86
C LEU A 22 -20.16 13.84 -2.93
N ARG A 23 -19.73 13.67 -4.18
CA ARG A 23 -20.29 14.43 -5.29
C ARG A 23 -20.91 13.50 -6.34
N ARG A 24 -22.20 13.70 -6.61
CA ARG A 24 -22.87 13.17 -7.81
C ARG A 24 -22.41 14.00 -9.01
N LEU A 25 -21.82 13.35 -10.01
CA LEU A 25 -21.27 13.98 -11.21
C LEU A 25 -22.30 14.04 -12.35
N THR A 26 -23.24 13.11 -12.38
CA THR A 26 -24.24 12.99 -13.43
C THR A 26 -25.64 12.76 -12.83
N ASP A 27 -26.68 13.17 -13.55
CA ASP A 27 -28.08 13.09 -13.11
C ASP A 27 -29.06 12.88 -14.29
N ALA A 28 -28.53 12.45 -15.44
CA ALA A 28 -29.35 12.23 -16.62
C ALA A 28 -30.26 11.00 -16.44
N PRO A 29 -31.48 11.01 -16.98
CA PRO A 29 -32.33 9.82 -16.96
C PRO A 29 -31.65 8.66 -17.71
N GLY A 30 -31.54 7.49 -17.06
CA GLY A 30 -30.98 6.29 -17.68
C GLY A 30 -30.07 5.52 -16.74
N THR A 31 -29.11 4.80 -17.31
CA THR A 31 -28.06 4.10 -16.56
C THR A 31 -26.72 4.62 -17.06
N GLU A 32 -25.93 5.14 -16.14
CA GLU A 32 -24.57 5.62 -16.40
C GLU A 32 -23.59 4.79 -15.57
N THR A 33 -22.53 4.27 -16.19
CA THR A 33 -21.63 3.29 -15.56
C THR A 33 -20.20 3.39 -16.07
N GLN A 34 -19.31 2.56 -15.50
CA GLN A 34 -17.92 2.37 -15.93
C GLN A 34 -17.12 3.69 -16.12
N PRO A 35 -17.11 4.58 -15.11
CA PRO A 35 -16.44 5.86 -15.23
C PRO A 35 -14.91 5.71 -15.18
N ALA A 36 -14.18 6.67 -15.77
CA ALA A 36 -12.75 6.87 -15.57
C ALA A 36 -12.42 8.37 -15.52
N LEU A 37 -11.47 8.76 -14.67
CA LEU A 37 -11.00 10.14 -14.55
C LEU A 37 -9.87 10.41 -15.55
N SER A 38 -9.81 11.64 -16.06
CA SER A 38 -8.64 12.11 -16.82
C SER A 38 -7.40 12.22 -15.91
N PRO A 39 -6.17 12.12 -16.47
CA PRO A 39 -4.93 12.17 -15.67
C PRO A 39 -4.75 13.47 -14.85
N ASP A 40 -5.36 14.58 -15.29
CA ASP A 40 -5.35 15.87 -14.61
C ASP A 40 -6.50 16.04 -13.60
N ASN A 41 -7.35 15.02 -13.42
CA ASN A 41 -8.56 15.04 -12.59
C ASN A 41 -9.50 16.20 -12.91
N LEU A 42 -9.61 16.60 -14.18
CA LEU A 42 -10.53 17.66 -14.62
C LEU A 42 -11.76 17.13 -15.34
N GLN A 43 -11.70 15.91 -15.87
CA GLN A 43 -12.77 15.33 -16.66
C GLN A 43 -13.07 13.91 -16.19
N VAL A 44 -14.29 13.46 -16.48
CA VAL A 44 -14.72 12.07 -16.34
C VAL A 44 -15.26 11.58 -17.67
N VAL A 45 -14.79 10.43 -18.13
CA VAL A 45 -15.44 9.67 -19.19
C VAL A 45 -16.30 8.58 -18.54
N TYR A 46 -17.48 8.33 -19.07
CA TYR A 46 -18.39 7.30 -18.57
C TYR A 46 -19.24 6.71 -19.70
N VAL A 47 -19.85 5.57 -19.44
CA VAL A 47 -20.76 4.88 -20.38
C VAL A 47 -22.19 5.29 -20.07
N GLY A 48 -22.93 5.75 -21.07
CA GLY A 48 -24.38 6.00 -20.99
C GLY A 48 -25.15 4.99 -21.83
N ILE A 49 -26.23 4.42 -21.27
CA ILE A 49 -27.10 3.48 -21.98
C ILE A 49 -28.23 4.24 -22.68
N ASP A 50 -28.39 4.04 -23.99
CA ASP A 50 -29.47 4.63 -24.78
C ASP A 50 -30.80 3.86 -24.61
N ALA A 51 -31.92 4.47 -25.06
CA ALA A 51 -33.24 3.84 -24.97
C ALA A 51 -33.41 2.57 -25.86
N GLY A 52 -32.51 2.35 -26.81
CA GLY A 52 -32.46 1.17 -27.69
C GLY A 52 -31.59 0.04 -27.14
N GLY A 53 -30.91 0.24 -26.01
CA GLY A 53 -29.99 -0.72 -25.41
C GLY A 53 -28.56 -0.69 -25.96
N GLY A 54 -28.23 0.27 -26.83
CA GLY A 54 -26.85 0.59 -27.19
C GLY A 54 -26.17 1.40 -26.08
N THR A 55 -24.84 1.52 -26.17
CA THR A 55 -24.08 2.33 -25.21
C THR A 55 -23.13 3.26 -25.93
N ASP A 56 -23.08 4.50 -25.46
CA ASP A 56 -22.17 5.54 -25.95
C ASP A 56 -21.22 5.97 -24.81
N LEU A 57 -20.06 6.49 -25.19
CA LEU A 57 -19.16 7.15 -24.27
C LEU A 57 -19.51 8.62 -24.14
N TYR A 58 -19.57 9.12 -22.92
CA TYR A 58 -19.79 10.52 -22.61
C TYR A 58 -18.59 11.09 -21.86
N LEU A 59 -18.21 12.31 -22.23
CA LEU A 59 -17.14 13.07 -21.59
C LEU A 59 -17.72 14.29 -20.88
N ALA A 60 -17.54 14.38 -19.56
CA ALA A 60 -18.03 15.50 -18.75
C ALA A 60 -16.88 16.22 -18.04
N ASP A 61 -16.98 17.55 -17.94
CA ASP A 61 -16.07 18.38 -17.17
C ASP A 61 -16.48 18.38 -15.69
N LEU A 62 -15.52 18.17 -14.79
CA LEU A 62 -15.76 18.20 -13.35
C LEU A 62 -16.05 19.61 -12.83
N ALA A 63 -15.79 20.69 -13.58
CA ALA A 63 -16.31 22.01 -13.27
C ALA A 63 -17.82 22.15 -13.56
N GLY A 64 -18.42 21.16 -14.23
CA GLY A 64 -19.81 21.14 -14.67
C GLY A 64 -19.97 21.60 -16.12
N GLY A 65 -21.21 21.52 -16.62
CA GLY A 65 -21.54 21.74 -18.02
C GLY A 65 -22.29 20.56 -18.61
N ALA A 66 -22.69 20.66 -19.88
CA ALA A 66 -23.33 19.55 -20.57
C ALA A 66 -22.26 18.52 -20.99
N PRO A 67 -22.46 17.22 -20.72
CA PRO A 67 -21.58 16.18 -21.24
C PRO A 67 -21.55 16.15 -22.77
N LEU A 68 -20.39 15.85 -23.34
CA LEU A 68 -20.20 15.56 -24.76
C LEU A 68 -20.48 14.07 -25.00
N ASN A 69 -21.45 13.73 -25.86
CA ASN A 69 -21.54 12.37 -26.40
C ASN A 69 -20.37 12.16 -27.37
N LEU A 70 -19.36 11.42 -26.93
CA LEU A 70 -18.06 11.32 -27.55
C LEU A 70 -18.08 10.42 -28.79
N THR A 71 -18.86 9.32 -28.75
CA THR A 71 -18.89 8.31 -29.81
C THR A 71 -20.16 8.37 -30.66
N ASN A 72 -21.31 8.69 -30.07
CA ASN A 72 -22.60 8.92 -30.74
C ASN A 72 -22.88 7.92 -31.87
N SER A 73 -22.85 6.63 -31.53
CA SER A 73 -22.84 5.50 -32.46
C SER A 73 -24.08 4.62 -32.26
N PRO A 74 -25.18 4.84 -33.03
CA PRO A 74 -26.42 4.10 -32.85
C PRO A 74 -26.24 2.58 -33.03
N SER A 75 -26.83 1.79 -32.12
CA SER A 75 -26.80 0.32 -32.15
C SER A 75 -25.41 -0.31 -32.00
N VAL A 76 -24.43 0.46 -31.51
CA VAL A 76 -23.10 -0.02 -31.12
C VAL A 76 -23.07 -0.17 -29.59
N ILE A 77 -22.28 -1.11 -29.09
CA ILE A 77 -22.00 -1.22 -27.66
C ILE A 77 -20.55 -0.79 -27.43
N GLU A 78 -20.36 0.19 -26.58
CA GLU A 78 -19.08 0.79 -26.23
C GLU A 78 -18.93 0.83 -24.71
N GLU A 79 -17.82 0.30 -24.21
CA GLU A 79 -17.65 0.11 -22.77
C GLU A 79 -16.18 0.22 -22.33
N THR A 80 -15.99 0.29 -21.01
CA THR A 80 -14.69 0.23 -20.33
C THR A 80 -13.68 1.29 -20.76
N PRO A 81 -14.09 2.57 -20.83
CA PRO A 81 -13.20 3.63 -21.27
C PRO A 81 -12.04 3.85 -20.29
N VAL A 82 -10.86 4.12 -20.83
CA VAL A 82 -9.66 4.55 -20.09
C VAL A 82 -8.93 5.64 -20.86
N PHE A 83 -8.45 6.67 -20.17
CA PHE A 83 -7.65 7.72 -20.78
C PHE A 83 -6.23 7.24 -21.10
N THR A 84 -5.63 7.81 -22.15
CA THR A 84 -4.18 7.81 -22.31
C THR A 84 -3.52 8.68 -21.23
N ARG A 85 -2.24 8.42 -20.91
CA ARG A 85 -1.48 9.16 -19.89
C ARG A 85 -1.44 10.67 -20.13
N ASP A 86 -1.49 11.10 -21.39
CA ASP A 86 -1.50 12.51 -21.77
C ASP A 86 -2.91 13.14 -21.81
N GLY A 87 -3.97 12.35 -21.55
CA GLY A 87 -5.37 12.78 -21.57
C GLY A 87 -5.92 13.12 -22.96
N THR A 88 -5.14 12.95 -24.03
CA THR A 88 -5.54 13.37 -25.38
C THR A 88 -6.47 12.39 -26.07
N ARG A 89 -6.48 11.13 -25.61
CA ARG A 89 -7.26 10.04 -26.18
C ARG A 89 -7.89 9.18 -25.10
N ILE A 90 -8.92 8.46 -25.50
CA ILE A 90 -9.60 7.44 -24.70
C ILE A 90 -9.55 6.13 -25.48
N ALA A 91 -9.13 5.04 -24.83
CA ALA A 91 -9.24 3.67 -25.34
C ALA A 91 -10.44 2.98 -24.70
N PHE A 92 -11.14 2.13 -25.45
CA PHE A 92 -12.37 1.49 -24.99
C PHE A 92 -12.69 0.24 -25.82
N GLY A 93 -13.48 -0.67 -25.25
CA GLY A 93 -14.03 -1.82 -25.98
C GLY A 93 -15.23 -1.38 -26.82
N ARG A 94 -15.32 -1.86 -28.06
CA ARG A 94 -16.38 -1.52 -29.01
C ARG A 94 -16.86 -2.76 -29.74
N ASN A 95 -18.18 -2.94 -29.82
CA ASN A 95 -18.84 -3.99 -30.58
C ASN A 95 -19.88 -3.38 -31.53
N ALA A 96 -19.55 -3.42 -32.83
CA ALA A 96 -20.41 -2.91 -33.91
C ALA A 96 -21.15 -4.04 -34.66
N GLY A 97 -21.23 -5.24 -34.08
CA GLY A 97 -21.91 -6.42 -34.63
C GLY A 97 -21.01 -7.50 -35.21
N ASP A 98 -19.69 -7.31 -35.19
CA ASP A 98 -18.67 -8.22 -35.74
C ASP A 98 -17.73 -8.84 -34.69
N GLY A 99 -17.96 -8.55 -33.41
CA GLY A 99 -17.11 -8.97 -32.29
C GLY A 99 -16.73 -7.77 -31.43
N TRP A 100 -15.97 -8.03 -30.37
CA TRP A 100 -15.36 -6.97 -29.56
C TRP A 100 -13.95 -6.67 -30.03
N ASP A 101 -13.67 -5.40 -30.25
CA ASP A 101 -12.32 -4.89 -30.51
C ASP A 101 -12.07 -3.69 -29.61
N ILE A 102 -10.81 -3.33 -29.39
CA ILE A 102 -10.44 -2.12 -28.66
C ILE A 102 -10.18 -0.99 -29.66
N TYR A 103 -10.92 0.10 -29.50
CA TYR A 103 -10.79 1.31 -30.28
C TYR A 103 -10.16 2.44 -29.45
N SER A 104 -9.70 3.47 -30.15
CA SER A 104 -9.31 4.74 -29.56
C SER A 104 -10.00 5.90 -30.26
N ILE A 105 -10.36 6.92 -29.49
CA ILE A 105 -10.92 8.19 -29.98
C ILE A 105 -10.20 9.37 -29.31
N ALA A 106 -10.04 10.48 -30.01
CA ALA A 106 -9.53 11.71 -29.42
C ALA A 106 -10.57 12.31 -28.45
N SER A 107 -10.11 12.98 -27.39
CA SER A 107 -11.00 13.59 -26.38
C SER A 107 -11.88 14.74 -26.92
N ASP A 108 -11.60 15.21 -28.15
CA ASP A 108 -12.42 16.17 -28.88
C ASP A 108 -13.46 15.53 -29.82
N SER A 109 -13.74 14.22 -29.65
CA SER A 109 -14.65 13.39 -30.46
C SER A 109 -14.18 13.08 -31.89
N THR A 110 -12.93 13.39 -32.24
CA THR A 110 -12.38 13.10 -33.57
C THR A 110 -11.54 11.80 -33.59
N ASP A 111 -11.21 11.36 -34.80
CA ASP A 111 -10.21 10.30 -35.05
C ASP A 111 -10.47 8.97 -34.32
N LEU A 112 -11.71 8.49 -34.41
CA LEU A 112 -12.11 7.15 -33.98
C LEU A 112 -11.47 6.08 -34.87
N LEU A 113 -10.59 5.25 -34.29
CA LEU A 113 -9.82 4.24 -35.01
C LEU A 113 -9.68 2.94 -34.20
N PRO A 114 -9.63 1.76 -34.85
CA PRO A 114 -9.29 0.51 -34.17
C PRO A 114 -7.83 0.55 -33.68
N MET A 115 -7.59 0.04 -32.47
CA MET A 115 -6.27 0.03 -31.83
C MET A 115 -5.75 -1.39 -31.57
N VAL A 116 -6.59 -2.28 -31.05
CA VAL A 116 -6.29 -3.71 -30.87
C VAL A 116 -7.46 -4.49 -31.41
N ALA A 117 -7.23 -5.25 -32.47
CA ALA A 117 -8.25 -6.05 -33.15
C ALA A 117 -7.64 -7.31 -33.73
N ASN A 118 -8.32 -8.45 -33.59
CA ASN A 118 -7.92 -9.70 -34.22
C ASN A 118 -9.14 -10.49 -34.70
N ALA A 119 -9.17 -10.76 -36.00
CA ALA A 119 -10.29 -11.50 -36.59
C ALA A 119 -10.49 -12.88 -35.93
N GLY A 120 -11.71 -13.14 -35.47
CA GLY A 120 -12.11 -14.41 -34.86
C GLY A 120 -11.85 -14.50 -33.35
N SER A 121 -11.50 -13.39 -32.71
CA SER A 121 -11.48 -13.24 -31.25
C SER A 121 -12.14 -11.93 -30.82
N ASP A 122 -12.47 -11.86 -29.54
CA ASP A 122 -13.00 -10.68 -28.87
C ASP A 122 -11.92 -10.10 -27.96
N GLU A 123 -11.68 -8.79 -28.04
CA GLU A 123 -10.76 -8.01 -27.21
C GLU A 123 -11.49 -6.90 -26.44
N SER A 124 -11.28 -6.81 -25.12
CA SER A 124 -11.97 -5.83 -24.27
C SER A 124 -11.17 -5.42 -23.03
N HIS A 125 -11.71 -4.47 -22.25
CA HIS A 125 -11.14 -3.98 -20.99
C HIS A 125 -9.69 -3.48 -21.07
N PRO A 126 -9.41 -2.44 -21.88
CA PRO A 126 -8.08 -1.87 -21.98
C PRO A 126 -7.58 -1.30 -20.63
N ALA A 127 -6.29 -1.51 -20.34
CA ALA A 127 -5.59 -0.91 -19.22
C ALA A 127 -4.15 -0.55 -19.59
N TYR A 128 -3.78 0.72 -19.47
CA TYR A 128 -2.43 1.18 -19.77
C TYR A 128 -1.47 0.87 -18.61
N SER A 129 -0.21 0.57 -18.96
CA SER A 129 0.90 0.72 -18.02
C SER A 129 1.04 2.20 -17.61
N PRO A 130 1.62 2.49 -16.43
CA PRO A 130 1.72 3.86 -15.95
C PRO A 130 2.46 4.77 -16.92
N ASP A 131 3.49 4.27 -17.60
CA ASP A 131 4.25 5.01 -18.62
C ASP A 131 3.52 5.17 -19.96
N GLY A 132 2.37 4.52 -20.16
CA GLY A 132 1.59 4.51 -21.41
C GLY A 132 2.19 3.65 -22.52
N ALA A 133 3.30 2.94 -22.28
CA ALA A 133 4.01 2.20 -23.33
C ALA A 133 3.42 0.80 -23.62
N THR A 134 2.65 0.24 -22.68
CA THR A 134 2.06 -1.09 -22.77
C THR A 134 0.55 -0.99 -22.55
N LEU A 135 -0.22 -1.70 -23.38
CA LEU A 135 -1.64 -1.92 -23.15
C LEU A 135 -1.89 -3.36 -22.71
N TYR A 136 -2.62 -3.53 -21.62
CA TYR A 136 -3.16 -4.79 -21.14
C TYR A 136 -4.65 -4.88 -21.51
N PHE A 137 -5.14 -6.08 -21.81
CA PHE A 137 -6.53 -6.32 -22.20
C PHE A 137 -6.88 -7.79 -22.04
N ASP A 138 -8.17 -8.13 -21.92
CA ASP A 138 -8.61 -9.53 -22.02
C ASP A 138 -9.00 -9.91 -23.46
N SER A 139 -8.68 -11.15 -23.83
CA SER A 139 -8.97 -11.72 -25.15
C SER A 139 -9.37 -13.19 -25.05
N ASN A 140 -10.36 -13.61 -25.86
CA ASN A 140 -10.81 -15.00 -25.94
C ASN A 140 -10.13 -15.84 -27.06
N ARG A 141 -9.04 -15.31 -27.63
CA ARG A 141 -8.39 -15.85 -28.84
C ARG A 141 -7.87 -17.28 -28.76
N GLU A 142 -7.66 -17.83 -27.56
CA GLU A 142 -7.18 -19.19 -27.36
C GLU A 142 -8.32 -20.09 -26.83
N ALA A 143 -8.92 -20.87 -27.74
CA ALA A 143 -9.92 -21.90 -27.44
C ALA A 143 -11.19 -21.44 -26.69
N GLY A 144 -11.50 -20.14 -26.71
CA GLY A 144 -12.71 -19.56 -26.10
C GLY A 144 -12.59 -19.27 -24.59
N ASN A 145 -11.42 -19.45 -23.99
CA ASN A 145 -11.14 -18.99 -22.62
C ASN A 145 -10.75 -17.52 -22.65
N TRP A 146 -11.18 -16.75 -21.64
CA TRP A 146 -10.76 -15.36 -21.48
C TRP A 146 -9.44 -15.32 -20.70
N ASP A 147 -8.38 -14.87 -21.36
CA ASP A 147 -7.04 -14.69 -20.79
C ASP A 147 -6.61 -13.22 -20.92
N ILE A 148 -5.65 -12.80 -20.11
CA ILE A 148 -5.08 -11.45 -20.18
C ILE A 148 -3.85 -11.41 -21.08
N TYR A 149 -3.86 -10.48 -22.03
CA TYR A 149 -2.78 -10.19 -22.95
C TYR A 149 -2.21 -8.81 -22.73
N LYS A 150 -0.99 -8.61 -23.24
CA LYS A 150 -0.35 -7.30 -23.33
C LYS A 150 0.27 -7.08 -24.70
N THR A 151 0.31 -5.83 -25.12
CA THR A 151 1.03 -5.38 -26.32
C THR A 151 1.80 -4.09 -26.03
N ALA A 152 2.97 -3.94 -26.65
CA ALA A 152 3.67 -2.67 -26.67
C ALA A 152 3.01 -1.75 -27.70
N LEU A 153 2.85 -0.46 -27.39
CA LEU A 153 2.26 0.49 -28.33
C LEU A 153 3.34 1.19 -29.18
N PRO A 154 3.03 1.58 -30.44
CA PRO A 154 1.73 1.42 -31.10
C PRO A 154 1.50 0.03 -31.72
N ASP A 155 2.55 -0.67 -32.18
CA ASP A 155 2.40 -1.83 -33.10
C ASP A 155 3.10 -3.10 -32.60
N GLY A 156 3.16 -3.30 -31.28
CA GLY A 156 3.83 -4.44 -30.66
C GLY A 156 3.14 -5.79 -30.92
N ALA A 157 3.91 -6.86 -30.79
CA ALA A 157 3.36 -8.21 -30.79
C ALA A 157 2.66 -8.51 -29.46
N TRP A 158 1.54 -9.23 -29.52
CA TRP A 158 0.78 -9.60 -28.33
C TRP A 158 1.46 -10.76 -27.62
N SER A 159 1.51 -10.68 -26.29
CA SER A 159 1.95 -11.78 -25.44
C SER A 159 0.97 -11.97 -24.31
N ALA A 160 0.68 -13.21 -23.96
CA ALA A 160 -0.18 -13.48 -22.82
C ALA A 160 0.55 -13.21 -21.50
N VAL A 161 -0.16 -12.63 -20.55
CA VAL A 161 0.29 -12.38 -19.17
C VAL A 161 -0.04 -13.60 -18.31
N VAL A 162 -1.27 -14.09 -18.46
CA VAL A 162 -1.78 -15.29 -17.80
C VAL A 162 -2.37 -16.18 -18.90
N ARG A 163 -2.00 -17.47 -18.92
CA ARG A 163 -2.55 -18.47 -19.85
C ARG A 163 -3.00 -19.69 -19.07
N ARG A 164 -4.30 -19.86 -18.91
CA ARG A 164 -4.85 -21.02 -18.19
C ARG A 164 -6.32 -21.23 -18.47
N ALA A 165 -6.82 -22.39 -18.08
CA ALA A 165 -8.26 -22.65 -18.10
C ALA A 165 -8.96 -21.77 -17.05
N GLY A 166 -9.98 -21.03 -17.46
CA GLY A 166 -10.73 -20.12 -16.61
C GLY A 166 -11.08 -18.82 -17.32
N THR A 167 -11.66 -17.88 -16.55
CA THR A 167 -12.00 -16.54 -17.01
C THR A 167 -11.14 -15.53 -16.24
N ASP A 168 -10.17 -14.93 -16.92
CA ASP A 168 -9.33 -13.83 -16.40
C ASP A 168 -9.69 -12.53 -17.17
N ARG A 169 -10.23 -11.52 -16.48
CA ARG A 169 -10.79 -10.29 -17.10
C ARG A 169 -10.55 -9.04 -16.27
N PHE A 170 -10.83 -7.87 -16.85
CA PHE A 170 -10.73 -6.56 -16.18
C PHE A 170 -9.32 -6.28 -15.62
N PRO A 171 -8.26 -6.34 -16.44
CA PRO A 171 -6.93 -5.94 -16.00
C PRO A 171 -6.89 -4.48 -15.50
N VAL A 172 -6.12 -4.21 -14.46
CA VAL A 172 -5.70 -2.86 -14.07
C VAL A 172 -4.27 -2.89 -13.56
N VAL A 173 -3.45 -1.95 -14.01
CA VAL A 173 -2.05 -1.85 -13.57
C VAL A 173 -1.96 -0.92 -12.37
N GLY A 174 -1.30 -1.38 -11.30
CA GLY A 174 -1.15 -0.60 -10.06
C GLY A 174 0.27 -0.63 -9.50
N PHE A 175 0.46 0.05 -8.36
CA PHE A 175 1.67 -0.02 -7.52
C PHE A 175 2.95 0.38 -8.26
N GLY A 176 2.95 1.57 -8.86
CA GLY A 176 4.06 2.04 -9.70
C GLY A 176 4.31 1.19 -10.95
N GLY A 177 3.35 0.37 -11.39
CA GLY A 177 3.52 -0.53 -12.53
C GLY A 177 4.11 -1.90 -12.19
N LYS A 178 4.25 -2.21 -10.89
CA LYS A 178 4.84 -3.47 -10.43
C LYS A 178 3.89 -4.67 -10.53
N TYR A 179 2.59 -4.45 -10.37
CA TYR A 179 1.61 -5.53 -10.45
C TYR A 179 0.43 -5.19 -11.35
N LEU A 180 -0.10 -6.24 -11.95
CA LEU A 180 -1.41 -6.27 -12.57
C LEU A 180 -2.41 -6.86 -11.57
N VAL A 181 -3.54 -6.18 -11.36
CA VAL A 181 -4.69 -6.67 -10.59
C VAL A 181 -5.81 -7.00 -11.58
N PHE A 182 -6.53 -8.09 -11.37
CA PHE A 182 -7.54 -8.55 -12.31
C PHE A 182 -8.58 -9.45 -11.63
N ARG A 183 -9.73 -9.64 -12.29
CA ARG A 183 -10.74 -10.63 -11.88
C ARG A 183 -10.37 -11.99 -12.46
N SER A 184 -10.48 -13.04 -11.66
CA SER A 184 -10.17 -14.42 -12.06
C SER A 184 -11.18 -15.40 -11.47
N GLU A 185 -11.56 -16.42 -12.26
CA GLU A 185 -12.44 -17.52 -11.82
C GLU A 185 -11.70 -18.80 -11.40
N LEU A 186 -10.38 -18.71 -11.17
CA LEU A 186 -9.53 -19.86 -10.87
C LEU A 186 -9.98 -20.67 -9.65
N ASP A 187 -10.44 -20.00 -8.60
CA ASP A 187 -10.76 -20.62 -7.31
C ASP A 187 -12.23 -21.09 -7.22
N GLY A 188 -12.97 -21.02 -8.35
CA GLY A 188 -14.33 -21.57 -8.49
C GLY A 188 -15.45 -20.52 -8.47
N ASN A 189 -15.16 -19.30 -8.03
CA ASN A 189 -15.99 -18.10 -8.14
C ASN A 189 -15.13 -16.92 -8.62
N SER A 190 -15.73 -15.73 -8.78
CA SER A 190 -15.02 -14.53 -9.21
C SER A 190 -14.30 -13.87 -8.06
N ASP A 191 -12.99 -13.82 -8.14
CA ASP A 191 -12.11 -13.26 -7.12
C ASP A 191 -11.11 -12.27 -7.73
N ILE A 192 -10.57 -11.41 -6.88
CA ILE A 192 -9.50 -10.48 -7.26
C ILE A 192 -8.15 -11.17 -7.10
N PHE A 193 -7.38 -11.18 -8.18
CA PHE A 193 -6.03 -11.71 -8.23
C PHE A 193 -5.02 -10.60 -8.50
N ARG A 194 -3.75 -10.86 -8.15
CA ARG A 194 -2.63 -10.06 -8.63
C ARG A 194 -1.51 -10.93 -9.18
N ILE A 195 -0.76 -10.38 -10.14
CA ILE A 195 0.48 -10.94 -10.66
C ILE A 195 1.51 -9.82 -10.87
N GLY A 196 2.79 -10.11 -10.70
CA GLY A 196 3.86 -9.19 -11.07
C GLY A 196 3.82 -8.90 -12.58
N THR A 197 4.17 -7.68 -12.99
CA THR A 197 4.32 -7.35 -14.42
C THR A 197 5.51 -8.07 -15.06
N ASP A 198 6.41 -8.59 -14.23
CA ASP A 198 7.45 -9.58 -14.54
C ASP A 198 6.93 -11.03 -14.60
N LEU A 199 5.62 -11.24 -14.49
CA LEU A 199 4.91 -12.51 -14.48
C LEU A 199 5.19 -13.40 -13.24
N SER A 200 5.78 -12.84 -12.19
CA SER A 200 6.01 -13.54 -10.92
C SER A 200 4.81 -13.42 -9.96
N SER A 201 4.82 -14.23 -8.90
CA SER A 201 4.01 -13.97 -7.69
C SER A 201 2.49 -13.89 -7.92
N LEU A 202 1.96 -14.71 -8.84
CA LEU A 202 0.52 -14.87 -9.03
C LEU A 202 -0.15 -15.36 -7.75
N ARG A 203 -1.19 -14.67 -7.28
CA ARG A 203 -1.94 -15.03 -6.07
C ARG A 203 -3.34 -14.44 -6.07
N SER A 204 -4.24 -15.13 -5.37
CA SER A 204 -5.55 -14.56 -5.02
C SER A 204 -5.42 -13.54 -3.88
N LEU A 205 -6.28 -12.53 -3.90
CA LEU A 205 -6.43 -11.49 -2.87
C LEU A 205 -7.77 -11.60 -2.13
N THR A 206 -8.78 -12.19 -2.76
CA THR A 206 -10.08 -12.51 -2.16
C THR A 206 -10.35 -14.01 -2.30
N THR A 207 -11.06 -14.60 -1.35
CA THR A 207 -11.39 -16.04 -1.37
C THR A 207 -12.76 -16.31 -0.76
N ASP A 208 -13.57 -15.26 -0.64
CA ASP A 208 -14.90 -15.38 -0.06
C ASP A 208 -15.90 -15.77 -1.17
N PRO A 209 -17.08 -16.32 -0.85
CA PRO A 209 -17.95 -16.90 -1.87
C PRO A 209 -18.70 -15.86 -2.71
N ASP A 210 -18.55 -14.57 -2.43
CA ASP A 210 -19.22 -13.51 -3.18
C ASP A 210 -18.58 -13.34 -4.57
N PHE A 211 -19.25 -12.61 -5.47
CA PHE A 211 -18.62 -12.22 -6.72
C PHE A 211 -17.80 -10.97 -6.47
N ASP A 212 -16.49 -11.06 -6.65
CA ASP A 212 -15.59 -9.92 -6.62
C ASP A 212 -15.05 -9.61 -8.03
N GLY A 213 -15.20 -8.36 -8.45
CA GLY A 213 -14.85 -7.94 -9.80
C GLY A 213 -14.62 -6.44 -9.92
N TYR A 214 -14.35 -6.00 -11.15
CA TYR A 214 -14.06 -4.61 -11.49
C TYR A 214 -12.98 -3.99 -10.59
N PRO A 215 -11.78 -4.60 -10.49
CA PRO A 215 -10.72 -4.04 -9.66
C PRO A 215 -10.29 -2.67 -10.17
N ALA A 216 -9.92 -1.82 -9.23
CA ALA A 216 -9.30 -0.52 -9.43
C ALA A 216 -8.03 -0.45 -8.58
N ALA A 217 -6.93 -0.10 -9.22
CA ALA A 217 -5.65 0.15 -8.59
C ALA A 217 -5.05 1.42 -9.19
N THR A 218 -4.07 2.00 -8.50
CA THR A 218 -3.37 3.20 -8.94
C THR A 218 -1.87 3.01 -8.80
N SER A 219 -1.10 3.82 -9.52
CA SER A 219 0.36 3.85 -9.37
C SER A 219 0.81 4.56 -8.10
N ALA A 220 -0.05 5.41 -7.51
CA ALA A 220 0.33 6.28 -6.40
C ALA A 220 0.59 5.54 -5.08
N HIS A 221 -0.12 4.44 -4.79
CA HIS A 221 -0.05 3.76 -3.49
C HIS A 221 -0.63 2.34 -3.50
N GLN A 222 -0.50 1.61 -2.39
CA GLN A 222 -0.91 0.21 -2.23
C GLN A 222 -2.41 -0.03 -1.94
N GLY A 223 -3.29 0.79 -2.53
CA GLY A 223 -4.74 0.65 -2.39
C GLY A 223 -5.38 -0.06 -3.57
N ILE A 224 -6.28 -0.99 -3.28
CA ILE A 224 -7.18 -1.61 -4.25
C ILE A 224 -8.62 -1.29 -3.84
N ALA A 225 -9.45 -0.91 -4.80
CA ALA A 225 -10.90 -0.90 -4.66
C ALA A 225 -11.50 -1.92 -5.65
N TYR A 226 -12.61 -2.55 -5.29
CA TYR A 226 -13.29 -3.52 -6.15
C TYR A 226 -14.78 -3.59 -5.81
N ALA A 227 -15.60 -4.04 -6.75
CA ALA A 227 -17.01 -4.29 -6.51
C ALA A 227 -17.21 -5.73 -6.03
N SER A 228 -17.96 -5.88 -4.94
CA SER A 228 -18.33 -7.16 -4.35
C SER A 228 -19.84 -7.31 -4.37
N VAL A 229 -20.35 -8.37 -4.99
CA VAL A 229 -21.78 -8.59 -5.23
C VAL A 229 -22.26 -9.78 -4.41
N THR A 230 -23.26 -9.48 -3.59
CA THR A 230 -23.90 -10.42 -2.67
C THR A 230 -25.39 -10.50 -2.96
N ALA A 231 -26.10 -11.42 -2.30
CA ALA A 231 -27.58 -11.44 -2.36
C ALA A 231 -28.24 -10.14 -1.87
N ALA A 232 -27.52 -9.32 -1.08
CA ALA A 232 -27.99 -8.02 -0.60
C ALA A 232 -27.71 -6.87 -1.58
N GLY A 233 -26.95 -7.11 -2.66
CA GLY A 233 -26.52 -6.09 -3.62
C GLY A 233 -25.01 -5.98 -3.80
N SER A 234 -24.61 -5.05 -4.65
CA SER A 234 -23.23 -4.67 -4.98
C SER A 234 -22.71 -3.55 -4.07
N ARG A 235 -21.48 -3.73 -3.58
CA ARG A 235 -20.79 -2.74 -2.76
C ARG A 235 -19.33 -2.59 -3.17
N ILE A 236 -18.80 -1.37 -3.12
CA ILE A 236 -17.37 -1.16 -3.29
C ILE A 236 -16.65 -1.44 -1.97
N ARG A 237 -15.73 -2.42 -2.05
CA ARG A 237 -14.81 -2.79 -0.97
C ARG A 237 -13.41 -2.28 -1.30
N GLN A 238 -12.56 -2.25 -0.28
CA GLN A 238 -11.14 -1.92 -0.41
C GLN A 238 -10.27 -2.96 0.29
N MET A 239 -9.02 -3.05 -0.14
CA MET A 239 -7.96 -3.82 0.52
C MET A 239 -6.58 -3.24 0.13
N ASN A 240 -5.54 -3.72 0.81
CA ASN A 240 -4.16 -3.50 0.38
C ASN A 240 -3.70 -4.58 -0.61
N ASP A 241 -2.50 -4.43 -1.17
CA ASP A 241 -1.90 -5.40 -2.10
C ASP A 241 -1.65 -6.79 -1.47
N ALA A 242 -1.67 -6.88 -0.14
CA ALA A 242 -1.60 -8.11 0.63
C ALA A 242 -2.98 -8.79 0.85
N GLY A 243 -4.09 -8.20 0.39
CA GLY A 243 -5.45 -8.69 0.66
C GLY A 243 -5.95 -8.36 2.08
N GLY A 244 -5.17 -7.61 2.86
CA GLY A 244 -5.50 -7.16 4.20
C GLY A 244 -6.20 -5.80 4.23
N GLY A 245 -6.66 -5.40 5.42
CA GLY A 245 -7.35 -4.10 5.59
C GLY A 245 -8.71 -4.03 4.91
N MET A 246 -9.40 -5.18 4.76
CA MET A 246 -10.68 -5.26 4.08
C MET A 246 -11.72 -4.35 4.77
N GLY A 247 -12.30 -3.43 4.00
CA GLY A 247 -13.32 -2.50 4.48
C GLY A 247 -14.32 -2.12 3.40
N THR A 248 -15.46 -1.57 3.81
CA THR A 248 -16.44 -0.97 2.88
C THR A 248 -16.17 0.53 2.82
N LEU A 249 -16.08 1.11 1.61
CA LEU A 249 -15.81 2.55 1.45
C LEU A 249 -17.05 3.44 1.61
N MET A 250 -18.24 2.84 1.51
CA MET A 250 -19.51 3.56 1.49
C MET A 250 -20.31 3.33 2.78
N PRO A 251 -21.11 4.32 3.24
CA PRO A 251 -21.95 4.18 4.42
C PRO A 251 -23.00 3.06 4.25
N ALA A 252 -23.54 2.54 5.35
CA ALA A 252 -24.53 1.46 5.41
C ALA A 252 -25.94 1.88 4.92
N VAL A 253 -26.00 2.59 3.79
CA VAL A 253 -27.22 2.97 3.07
C VAL A 253 -27.38 1.96 1.93
N PRO A 254 -28.60 1.58 1.52
CA PRO A 254 -28.83 0.55 0.50
C PRO A 254 -28.52 1.07 -0.93
N TRP A 255 -27.29 1.51 -1.16
CA TRP A 255 -26.78 1.89 -2.47
C TRP A 255 -26.23 0.64 -3.15
N GLN A 256 -26.54 0.48 -4.44
CA GLN A 256 -25.80 -0.45 -5.29
C GLN A 256 -24.62 0.32 -5.85
N THR A 257 -23.40 -0.17 -5.67
CA THR A 257 -22.19 0.53 -6.15
C THR A 257 -21.29 -0.42 -6.92
N GLU A 258 -20.81 0.02 -8.07
CA GLU A 258 -20.09 -0.82 -9.02
C GLU A 258 -19.09 -0.04 -9.86
N THR A 259 -18.24 -0.78 -10.59
CA THR A 259 -17.27 -0.24 -11.55
C THR A 259 -16.36 0.86 -10.98
N PRO A 260 -15.70 0.64 -9.84
CA PRO A 260 -14.78 1.65 -9.30
C PRO A 260 -13.62 1.92 -10.26
N ARG A 261 -13.12 3.15 -10.24
CA ARG A 261 -11.79 3.55 -10.71
C ARG A 261 -11.15 4.50 -9.71
N LEU A 262 -9.83 4.37 -9.56
CA LEU A 262 -9.02 5.29 -8.78
C LEU A 262 -8.38 6.30 -9.73
N SER A 263 -8.23 7.54 -9.28
CA SER A 263 -7.41 8.52 -10.00
C SER A 263 -5.94 8.12 -10.04
N ASP A 264 -5.20 8.66 -11.01
CA ASP A 264 -3.76 8.41 -11.17
C ASP A 264 -2.94 8.85 -9.95
N ASP A 265 -3.39 9.91 -9.27
CA ASP A 265 -2.80 10.39 -8.01
C ASP A 265 -3.30 9.63 -6.77
N GLY A 266 -4.24 8.70 -6.94
CA GLY A 266 -4.80 7.85 -5.89
C GLY A 266 -5.74 8.54 -4.91
N ARG A 267 -5.99 9.85 -5.04
CA ARG A 267 -6.75 10.61 -4.05
C ARG A 267 -8.26 10.52 -4.23
N TRP A 268 -8.73 10.05 -5.39
CA TRP A 268 -10.14 10.03 -5.74
C TRP A 268 -10.59 8.66 -6.18
N LEU A 269 -11.80 8.30 -5.75
CA LEU A 269 -12.56 7.16 -6.24
C LEU A 269 -13.73 7.70 -7.06
N VAL A 270 -13.81 7.29 -8.33
CA VAL A 270 -14.99 7.49 -9.18
C VAL A 270 -15.68 6.14 -9.38
N TYR A 271 -17.00 6.13 -9.35
CA TYR A 271 -17.78 4.89 -9.42
C TYR A 271 -19.22 5.13 -9.86
N ALA A 272 -19.88 4.06 -10.30
CA ALA A 272 -21.31 4.08 -10.58
C ALA A 272 -22.10 3.71 -9.32
N ALA A 273 -23.21 4.40 -9.06
CA ALA A 273 -24.10 4.04 -7.96
C ALA A 273 -25.58 4.22 -8.32
N ALA A 274 -26.40 3.28 -7.87
CA ALA A 274 -27.86 3.38 -7.92
C ALA A 274 -28.43 3.57 -6.51
N LEU A 275 -29.15 4.68 -6.34
CA LEU A 275 -29.89 4.96 -5.11
C LEU A 275 -31.28 4.28 -5.17
N PRO A 276 -31.90 3.97 -4.01
CA PRO A 276 -33.24 3.37 -4.00
C PRO A 276 -34.27 4.18 -4.77
N GLY A 277 -34.75 3.64 -5.89
CA GLY A 277 -35.76 4.28 -6.74
C GLY A 277 -35.22 5.32 -7.73
N GLU A 278 -33.90 5.43 -7.86
CA GLU A 278 -33.24 6.34 -8.81
C GLU A 278 -32.52 5.57 -9.93
N SER A 279 -32.08 6.31 -10.95
CA SER A 279 -31.13 5.85 -11.96
C SER A 279 -29.77 5.49 -11.36
N THR A 280 -28.94 4.79 -12.14
CA THR A 280 -27.51 4.66 -11.85
C THR A 280 -26.80 5.88 -12.39
N ASP A 281 -26.07 6.59 -11.54
CA ASP A 281 -25.27 7.75 -11.92
C ASP A 281 -23.81 7.59 -11.49
N ILE A 282 -22.97 8.54 -11.93
CA ILE A 282 -21.55 8.58 -11.58
C ILE A 282 -21.32 9.44 -10.34
N PHE A 283 -20.56 8.90 -9.39
CA PHE A 283 -20.20 9.54 -8.14
C PHE A 283 -18.68 9.63 -7.99
N LEU A 284 -18.24 10.68 -7.29
CA LEU A 284 -16.85 10.95 -6.94
C LEU A 284 -16.74 11.13 -5.43
N SER A 285 -15.77 10.45 -4.82
CA SER A 285 -15.45 10.59 -3.41
C SER A 285 -13.94 10.62 -3.17
N PRO A 286 -13.47 11.27 -2.09
CA PRO A 286 -12.09 11.09 -1.63
C PRO A 286 -11.79 9.61 -1.39
N TYR A 287 -10.56 9.20 -1.68
CA TYR A 287 -10.05 7.86 -1.40
C TYR A 287 -8.81 7.95 -0.51
N ALA A 288 -8.73 7.03 0.45
CA ALA A 288 -7.51 6.75 1.20
C ALA A 288 -7.36 5.24 1.25
N SER A 289 -6.19 4.71 0.88
CA SER A 289 -5.93 3.27 1.00
C SER A 289 -5.99 2.81 2.47
N PRO A 290 -6.17 1.51 2.74
CA PRO A 290 -6.16 0.99 4.12
C PRO A 290 -4.91 1.40 4.91
N MET A 291 -3.74 1.43 4.24
CA MET A 291 -2.51 1.92 4.87
C MET A 291 -2.60 3.40 5.22
N GLN A 292 -3.06 4.25 4.30
CA GLN A 292 -3.18 5.69 4.57
C GLN A 292 -4.18 6.00 5.71
N GLN A 293 -5.21 5.17 5.89
CA GLN A 293 -6.15 5.28 7.01
C GLN A 293 -5.50 4.97 8.37
N VAL A 294 -4.50 4.08 8.43
CA VAL A 294 -3.74 3.85 9.68
C VAL A 294 -2.97 5.12 10.08
N GLY A 295 -2.49 5.89 9.09
CA GLY A 295 -1.76 7.13 9.30
C GLY A 295 -2.63 8.35 9.60
N SER A 296 -3.97 8.26 9.49
CA SER A 296 -4.87 9.42 9.66
C SER A 296 -5.14 9.75 11.14
N VAL A 297 -4.08 9.95 11.91
CA VAL A 297 -4.12 10.36 13.32
C VAL A 297 -3.92 11.87 13.45
N SER A 298 -4.62 12.49 14.40
CA SER A 298 -4.39 13.90 14.73
C SER A 298 -3.15 14.04 15.61
N PHE A 299 -2.32 15.05 15.34
CA PHE A 299 -1.18 15.41 16.20
C PHE A 299 -1.54 16.47 17.26
N ASP A 300 -2.84 16.72 17.50
CA ASP A 300 -3.31 17.62 18.57
C ASP A 300 -2.86 17.15 19.96
N THR A 301 -2.77 15.83 20.15
CA THR A 301 -2.13 15.17 21.29
C THR A 301 -1.08 14.21 20.74
N VAL A 302 0.13 14.72 20.50
CA VAL A 302 1.21 13.90 19.95
C VAL A 302 1.77 12.94 21.02
N ASP A 303 1.85 11.66 20.67
CA ASP A 303 2.61 10.68 21.42
C ASP A 303 4.06 10.69 20.96
N CYS A 304 4.94 11.28 21.77
CA CYS A 304 6.39 11.31 21.55
C CYS A 304 7.12 10.21 22.35
N GLY A 305 6.38 9.19 22.80
CA GLY A 305 6.91 7.98 23.41
C GLY A 305 7.49 7.01 22.38
N TRP A 306 7.87 5.83 22.87
CA TRP A 306 8.45 4.79 22.03
C TRP A 306 7.42 4.22 21.05
N GLU A 307 6.12 4.24 21.37
CA GLU A 307 5.04 3.80 20.50
C GLU A 307 4.98 4.66 19.23
N GLY A 308 4.96 5.99 19.40
CA GLY A 308 5.06 6.94 18.29
C GLY A 308 6.37 6.78 17.52
N GLY A 309 7.48 6.51 18.21
CA GLY A 309 8.77 6.22 17.60
C GLY A 309 8.78 4.95 16.73
N VAL A 310 8.20 3.84 17.19
CA VAL A 310 8.11 2.60 16.41
C VAL A 310 7.18 2.77 15.22
N LEU A 311 6.09 3.54 15.37
CA LEU A 311 5.24 3.90 14.25
C LEU A 311 6.00 4.75 13.21
N THR A 312 6.82 5.71 13.65
CA THR A 312 7.74 6.46 12.79
C THR A 312 8.70 5.56 12.04
N LEU A 313 9.30 4.57 12.70
CA LEU A 313 10.15 3.57 12.05
C LEU A 313 9.38 2.82 10.96
N GLY A 314 8.16 2.35 11.25
CA GLY A 314 7.28 1.69 10.29
C GLY A 314 6.94 2.56 9.08
N TRP A 315 6.56 3.82 9.29
CA TRP A 315 6.27 4.76 8.21
C TRP A 315 7.48 5.12 7.37
N ALA A 316 8.65 5.28 7.98
CA ALA A 316 9.89 5.49 7.24
C ALA A 316 10.20 4.28 6.33
N ARG A 317 9.99 3.05 6.80
CA ARG A 317 10.16 1.83 5.97
C ARG A 317 9.12 1.74 4.86
N ALA A 318 7.88 2.12 5.13
CA ALA A 318 6.84 2.20 4.12
C ALA A 318 7.20 3.23 3.04
N TRP A 319 7.69 4.41 3.44
CA TRP A 319 8.23 5.42 2.52
C TRP A 319 9.38 4.89 1.67
N GLU A 320 10.40 4.27 2.28
CA GLU A 320 11.55 3.69 1.57
C GLU A 320 11.14 2.63 0.53
N SER A 321 10.10 1.85 0.83
CA SER A 321 9.64 0.75 -0.02
C SER A 321 8.71 1.21 -1.14
N THR A 322 7.86 2.20 -0.86
CA THR A 322 6.76 2.60 -1.77
C THR A 322 7.03 3.92 -2.50
N HIS A 323 7.87 4.79 -1.93
CA HIS A 323 8.03 6.18 -2.33
C HIS A 323 6.71 6.98 -2.34
N ASP A 324 5.70 6.56 -1.55
CA ASP A 324 4.47 7.33 -1.32
C ASP A 324 4.72 8.40 -0.26
N LEU A 325 4.66 9.67 -0.68
CA LEU A 325 5.02 10.81 0.15
C LEU A 325 4.18 10.95 1.40
N ILE A 326 2.98 10.39 1.44
CA ILE A 326 2.13 10.47 2.63
C ILE A 326 2.81 9.87 3.87
N TYR A 327 3.63 8.83 3.69
CA TYR A 327 4.35 8.19 4.80
C TYR A 327 5.50 9.06 5.30
N TRP A 328 6.23 9.70 4.39
CA TRP A 328 7.28 10.64 4.76
C TRP A 328 6.73 11.91 5.40
N GLU A 329 5.64 12.45 4.86
CA GLU A 329 4.93 13.62 5.40
C GLU A 329 4.40 13.33 6.80
N TRP A 330 3.90 12.11 7.05
CA TRP A 330 3.52 11.68 8.39
C TRP A 330 4.70 11.73 9.36
N VAL A 331 5.86 11.18 8.96
CA VAL A 331 7.08 11.20 9.78
C VAL A 331 7.51 12.65 10.08
N GLN A 332 7.50 13.52 9.07
CA GLN A 332 7.80 14.94 9.26
C GLN A 332 6.84 15.60 10.25
N GLN A 333 5.54 15.38 10.08
CA GLN A 333 4.52 15.96 10.97
C GLN A 333 4.69 15.49 12.41
N TRP A 334 5.02 14.22 12.63
CA TRP A 334 5.29 13.67 13.96
C TRP A 334 6.55 14.29 14.59
N VAL A 335 7.66 14.35 13.85
CA VAL A 335 8.92 14.97 14.33
C VAL A 335 8.69 16.44 14.68
N ASP A 336 8.07 17.22 13.78
CA ASP A 336 7.78 18.62 14.03
C ASP A 336 6.78 18.83 15.18
N ALA A 337 5.84 17.90 15.39
CA ALA A 337 4.93 17.95 16.53
C ALA A 337 5.66 17.68 17.86
N CYS A 338 6.57 16.71 17.89
CA CYS A 338 7.39 16.44 19.08
C CYS A 338 8.38 17.57 19.39
N GLU A 339 8.95 18.20 18.36
CA GLU A 339 9.76 19.41 18.50
C GLU A 339 8.94 20.54 19.14
N ARG A 340 7.73 20.82 18.62
CA ARG A 340 6.83 21.83 19.20
C ARG A 340 6.41 21.50 20.63
N ALA A 341 6.28 20.22 20.97
CA ALA A 341 5.99 19.76 22.31
C ALA A 341 7.21 19.83 23.26
N GLY A 342 8.39 20.20 22.76
CA GLY A 342 9.62 20.34 23.55
C GLY A 342 10.26 19.01 23.95
N LYS A 343 10.01 17.92 23.20
CA LYS A 343 10.56 16.59 23.48
C LYS A 343 12.08 16.64 23.61
N GLN A 344 12.60 16.12 24.72
CA GLN A 344 14.03 15.87 24.95
C GLN A 344 14.34 14.38 24.84
N VAL A 345 15.60 14.04 24.57
CA VAL A 345 16.10 12.66 24.63
C VAL A 345 16.71 12.44 26.01
N GLU A 346 16.05 11.62 26.83
CA GLU A 346 16.47 11.33 28.21
C GLU A 346 16.52 9.82 28.50
N HIS A 347 15.99 9.00 27.59
CA HIS A 347 15.89 7.55 27.71
C HIS A 347 16.16 6.85 26.38
N VAL A 348 16.53 5.57 26.41
CA VAL A 348 16.69 4.74 25.19
C VAL A 348 15.41 4.68 24.35
N ASN A 349 14.25 4.86 24.99
CA ASN A 349 12.92 4.90 24.34
C ASN A 349 12.73 6.12 23.43
N ASP A 350 13.58 7.15 23.57
CA ASP A 350 13.48 8.39 22.81
C ASP A 350 14.30 8.35 21.51
N LEU A 351 15.10 7.30 21.27
CA LEU A 351 16.05 7.27 20.16
C LEU A 351 15.40 7.25 18.78
N LEU A 352 14.18 6.72 18.67
CA LEU A 352 13.42 6.76 17.41
C LEU A 352 12.93 8.18 17.05
N TYR A 353 12.95 9.14 17.98
CA TYR A 353 12.79 10.56 17.65
C TYR A 353 13.96 11.06 16.79
N GLY A 354 15.20 10.68 17.16
CA GLY A 354 16.40 10.92 16.37
C GLY A 354 16.35 10.22 15.01
N TYR A 355 15.87 8.97 14.97
CA TYR A 355 15.68 8.23 13.71
C TYR A 355 14.73 8.97 12.76
N GLY A 356 13.55 9.38 13.26
CA GLY A 356 12.58 10.16 12.48
C GLY A 356 13.19 11.45 11.95
N ALA A 357 13.93 12.19 12.79
CA ALA A 357 14.59 13.42 12.37
C ALA A 357 15.61 13.19 11.24
N LEU A 358 16.40 12.10 11.27
CA LEU A 358 17.31 11.75 10.18
C LEU A 358 16.55 11.45 8.87
N VAL A 359 15.43 10.71 8.93
CA VAL A 359 14.58 10.42 7.76
C VAL A 359 14.04 11.72 7.13
N VAL A 360 13.64 12.69 7.96
CA VAL A 360 13.16 13.99 7.46
C VAL A 360 14.33 14.80 6.88
N TYR A 361 15.47 14.83 7.55
CA TYR A 361 16.66 15.59 7.15
C TYR A 361 17.14 15.20 5.74
N GLU A 362 17.17 13.91 5.41
CA GLU A 362 17.65 13.42 4.11
C GLU A 362 16.85 13.98 2.92
N ARG A 363 15.56 14.30 3.10
CA ARG A 363 14.71 14.86 2.05
C ARG A 363 14.50 16.38 2.20
N SER A 364 14.50 16.89 3.43
CA SER A 364 14.30 18.30 3.76
C SER A 364 15.39 18.75 4.75
N PRO A 365 16.63 19.01 4.26
CA PRO A 365 17.77 19.28 5.11
C PRO A 365 17.61 20.60 5.86
N GLN A 366 17.37 20.51 7.16
CA GLN A 366 17.32 21.63 8.10
C GLN A 366 18.14 21.28 9.34
N GLN A 367 18.90 22.26 9.86
CA GLN A 367 19.80 22.04 10.99
C GLN A 367 19.07 21.49 12.22
N LYS A 368 17.84 21.94 12.48
CA LYS A 368 17.01 21.47 13.61
C LYS A 368 16.86 19.93 13.66
N TYR A 369 16.77 19.27 12.50
CA TYR A 369 16.63 17.82 12.44
C TYR A 369 17.95 17.10 12.75
N LEU A 370 19.08 17.66 12.30
CA LEU A 370 20.39 17.15 12.72
C LEU A 370 20.64 17.36 14.20
N ASP A 371 20.21 18.49 14.77
CA ASP A 371 20.38 18.76 16.20
C ASP A 371 19.61 17.74 17.05
N ILE A 372 18.40 17.37 16.65
CA ILE A 372 17.60 16.30 17.28
C ILE A 372 18.33 14.95 17.18
N ALA A 373 18.82 14.59 15.98
CA ALA A 373 19.53 13.34 15.77
C ALA A 373 20.85 13.29 16.57
N GLN A 374 21.59 14.39 16.63
CA GLN A 374 22.84 14.47 17.38
C GLN A 374 22.59 14.36 18.89
N ALA A 375 21.53 14.98 19.42
CA ALA A 375 21.16 14.80 20.83
C ALA A 375 20.86 13.33 21.16
N ALA A 376 20.19 12.61 20.25
CA ALA A 376 19.95 11.17 20.40
C ALA A 376 21.27 10.35 20.36
N ALA A 377 22.18 10.70 19.46
CA ALA A 377 23.49 10.06 19.34
C ALA A 377 24.36 10.29 20.59
N ASP A 378 24.42 11.52 21.08
CA ASP A 378 25.18 11.88 22.28
C ASP A 378 24.64 11.15 23.51
N PHE A 379 23.31 11.04 23.64
CA PHE A 379 22.70 10.27 24.71
C PHE A 379 23.11 8.80 24.66
N VAL A 380 22.88 8.09 23.55
CA VAL A 380 23.13 6.63 23.48
C VAL A 380 24.61 6.28 23.59
N MET A 381 25.50 7.11 23.02
CA MET A 381 26.93 6.85 23.02
C MET A 381 27.60 7.22 24.34
N GLN A 382 27.11 8.22 25.08
CA GLN A 382 27.85 8.81 26.19
C GLN A 382 27.12 8.78 27.53
N GLN A 383 25.78 8.72 27.54
CA GLN A 383 24.97 8.95 28.75
C GLN A 383 24.10 7.76 29.13
N ALA A 384 23.66 6.96 28.16
CA ALA A 384 22.78 5.84 28.39
C ALA A 384 23.40 4.84 29.39
N PRO A 385 22.65 4.39 30.43
CA PRO A 385 23.17 3.44 31.41
C PRO A 385 23.59 2.12 30.78
N ARG A 386 24.70 1.55 31.26
CA ARG A 386 25.29 0.31 30.74
C ARG A 386 25.67 -0.66 31.86
N ALA A 387 25.57 -1.95 31.59
CA ALA A 387 26.16 -2.99 32.41
C ALA A 387 27.69 -2.94 32.36
N GLY A 388 28.36 -3.72 33.23
CA GLY A 388 29.83 -3.73 33.33
C GLY A 388 30.56 -4.17 32.05
N ASP A 389 29.89 -4.90 31.16
CA ASP A 389 30.40 -5.33 29.86
C ASP A 389 30.02 -4.38 28.70
N GLY A 390 29.34 -3.26 29.00
CA GLY A 390 28.91 -2.26 28.03
C GLY A 390 27.51 -2.46 27.44
N THR A 391 26.77 -3.50 27.86
CA THR A 391 25.37 -3.73 27.42
C THR A 391 24.47 -2.57 27.83
N LEU A 392 23.75 -1.96 26.89
CA LEU A 392 22.77 -0.92 27.20
C LEU A 392 21.65 -1.45 28.12
N LEU A 393 21.34 -0.68 29.16
CA LEU A 393 20.26 -0.99 30.09
C LEU A 393 18.99 -0.24 29.69
N HIS A 394 17.85 -0.87 29.93
CA HIS A 394 16.54 -0.36 29.58
C HIS A 394 15.82 0.26 30.78
N LEU A 395 15.73 -0.47 31.90
CA LEU A 395 15.02 -0.02 33.09
C LEU A 395 15.76 -0.46 34.35
N GLY A 396 16.18 0.51 35.15
CA GLY A 396 17.02 0.24 36.33
C GLY A 396 18.33 -0.42 35.91
N ASP A 397 18.55 -1.64 36.38
CA ASP A 397 19.74 -2.45 36.06
C ASP A 397 19.49 -3.52 34.98
N ALA A 398 18.33 -3.51 34.30
CA ALA A 398 17.95 -4.59 33.39
C ALA A 398 18.09 -4.21 31.91
N ALA A 399 18.67 -5.11 31.10
CA ALA A 399 18.65 -5.06 29.64
C ALA A 399 17.43 -5.79 29.09
N TRP A 400 16.74 -5.19 28.13
CA TRP A 400 15.48 -5.69 27.54
C TRP A 400 15.65 -5.76 26.02
N PRO A 401 14.97 -6.68 25.31
CA PRO A 401 15.00 -6.72 23.84
C PRO A 401 14.40 -5.44 23.23
N ASP A 402 13.54 -4.74 23.97
CA ASP A 402 12.94 -3.45 23.61
C ASP A 402 14.00 -2.36 23.36
N THR A 403 15.15 -2.39 24.06
CA THR A 403 16.28 -1.48 23.78
C THR A 403 16.73 -1.62 22.33
N LEU A 404 16.71 -2.83 21.77
CA LEU A 404 17.25 -3.08 20.45
C LEU A 404 16.42 -2.39 19.37
N ILE A 405 15.09 -2.50 19.41
CA ILE A 405 14.22 -1.89 18.39
C ILE A 405 14.28 -0.36 18.39
N VAL A 406 14.49 0.26 19.55
CA VAL A 406 14.55 1.72 19.64
C VAL A 406 15.95 2.28 19.35
N ALA A 407 17.02 1.55 19.70
CA ALA A 407 18.39 2.04 19.58
C ALA A 407 19.07 1.66 18.26
N LEU A 408 18.93 0.40 17.81
CA LEU A 408 19.74 -0.10 16.71
C LEU A 408 19.38 0.54 15.36
N PRO A 409 18.09 0.67 14.98
CA PRO A 409 17.74 1.35 13.73
C PRO A 409 18.24 2.79 13.69
N PHE A 410 18.17 3.49 14.82
CA PHE A 410 18.72 4.84 14.96
C PHE A 410 20.23 4.88 14.73
N LEU A 411 21.00 4.01 15.40
CA LEU A 411 22.46 3.95 15.26
C LEU A 411 22.88 3.60 13.83
N LEU A 412 22.22 2.62 13.20
CA LEU A 412 22.48 2.26 11.80
C LEU A 412 22.20 3.43 10.86
N LYS A 413 21.07 4.13 11.06
CA LYS A 413 20.71 5.30 10.27
C LYS A 413 21.73 6.43 10.46
N MET A 414 22.09 6.75 11.70
CA MET A 414 23.08 7.78 12.03
C MET A 414 24.44 7.48 11.39
N GLY A 415 24.89 6.23 11.46
CA GLY A 415 26.12 5.78 10.78
C GLY A 415 26.05 5.98 9.27
N SER A 416 24.94 5.58 8.63
CA SER A 416 24.77 5.76 7.18
C SER A 416 24.66 7.22 6.75
N THR A 417 24.00 8.08 7.53
CA THR A 417 23.81 9.50 7.20
C THR A 417 25.10 10.31 7.41
N THR A 418 25.90 9.97 8.42
CA THR A 418 27.14 10.71 8.76
C THR A 418 28.41 10.12 8.13
N GLY A 419 28.39 8.84 7.75
CA GLY A 419 29.58 8.09 7.36
C GLY A 419 30.46 7.66 8.55
N ASP A 420 29.99 7.85 9.79
CA ASP A 420 30.74 7.47 10.99
C ASP A 420 30.45 6.02 11.39
N GLU A 421 31.43 5.15 11.11
CA GLU A 421 31.32 3.71 11.33
C GLU A 421 31.13 3.34 12.82
N GLN A 422 31.45 4.23 13.77
CA GLN A 422 31.31 3.94 15.19
C GLN A 422 29.86 3.63 15.58
N TYR A 423 28.87 4.30 14.97
CA TYR A 423 27.47 4.06 15.27
C TYR A 423 27.01 2.69 14.75
N THR A 424 27.45 2.33 13.54
CA THR A 424 27.15 1.01 12.95
C THR A 424 27.78 -0.10 13.79
N GLN A 425 29.03 0.09 14.23
CA GLN A 425 29.72 -0.88 15.06
C GLN A 425 29.09 -1.00 16.45
N GLU A 426 28.65 0.10 17.05
CA GLU A 426 27.91 0.07 18.31
C GLU A 426 26.60 -0.70 18.16
N ALA A 427 25.87 -0.52 17.06
CA ALA A 427 24.63 -1.25 16.83
C ALA A 427 24.85 -2.78 16.80
N ILE A 428 25.86 -3.24 16.07
CA ILE A 428 26.22 -4.66 16.00
C ILE A 428 26.71 -5.19 17.35
N THR A 429 27.48 -4.38 18.08
CA THR A 429 27.98 -4.73 19.41
C THR A 429 26.82 -4.93 20.38
N GLN A 430 25.86 -4.00 20.41
CA GLN A 430 24.68 -4.09 21.27
C GLN A 430 23.79 -5.28 20.92
N ALA A 431 23.59 -5.59 19.63
CA ALA A 431 22.85 -6.78 19.21
C ALA A 431 23.47 -8.09 19.78
N ASN A 432 24.79 -8.20 19.72
CA ASN A 432 25.52 -9.38 20.20
C ASN A 432 25.57 -9.47 21.73
N LEU A 433 25.79 -8.35 22.43
CA LEU A 433 25.77 -8.30 23.89
C LEU A 433 24.38 -8.66 24.44
N HIS A 434 23.32 -8.07 23.90
CA HIS A 434 21.95 -8.43 24.32
C HIS A 434 21.64 -9.90 24.03
N SER A 435 22.11 -10.45 22.91
CA SER A 435 21.94 -11.88 22.60
C SER A 435 22.67 -12.79 23.57
N THR A 436 23.84 -12.39 24.07
CA THR A 436 24.59 -13.16 25.07
C THR A 436 23.80 -13.32 26.37
N HIS A 437 23.00 -12.31 26.74
CA HIS A 437 22.28 -12.26 28.00
C HIS A 437 20.82 -12.72 27.91
N LEU A 438 20.16 -12.43 26.80
CA LEU A 438 18.72 -12.64 26.64
C LEU A 438 18.37 -13.93 25.89
N GLN A 439 19.24 -14.45 25.02
CA GLN A 439 18.91 -15.66 24.26
C GLN A 439 19.05 -16.90 25.15
N ASP A 440 17.96 -17.64 25.32
CA ASP A 440 17.97 -18.93 25.97
C ASP A 440 18.63 -19.96 25.06
N VAL A 441 19.76 -20.51 25.52
CA VAL A 441 20.55 -21.49 24.78
C VAL A 441 19.76 -22.76 24.48
N ALA A 442 18.81 -23.16 25.36
CA ALA A 442 18.06 -24.40 25.19
C ALA A 442 16.98 -24.30 24.11
N SER A 443 16.31 -23.14 24.01
CA SER A 443 15.19 -22.94 23.07
C SER A 443 15.59 -22.16 21.82
N GLY A 444 16.63 -21.32 21.87
CA GLY A 444 16.95 -20.35 20.82
C GLY A 444 16.09 -19.08 20.87
N LEU A 445 15.10 -19.02 21.76
CA LEU A 445 14.20 -17.89 21.98
C LEU A 445 14.82 -16.88 22.95
N TYR A 446 14.26 -15.68 23.00
CA TYR A 446 14.73 -14.59 23.86
C TYR A 446 13.83 -14.39 25.07
N ARG A 447 14.44 -14.28 26.24
CA ARG A 447 13.80 -13.84 27.49
C ARG A 447 13.54 -12.34 27.43
N HIS A 448 12.48 -11.88 28.09
CA HIS A 448 12.09 -10.46 28.05
C HIS A 448 13.05 -9.54 28.83
N ALA A 449 13.74 -10.03 29.86
CA ALA A 449 14.63 -9.17 30.61
C ALA A 449 15.81 -9.95 31.20
N TRP A 450 16.96 -9.31 31.21
CA TRP A 450 18.14 -9.76 31.93
C TRP A 450 18.59 -8.67 32.91
N PRO A 451 18.67 -8.97 34.22
CA PRO A 451 19.20 -8.04 35.21
C PRO A 451 20.73 -8.11 35.22
N ALA A 452 21.39 -6.95 35.22
CA ALA A 452 22.84 -6.86 35.34
C ALA A 452 23.32 -7.17 36.77
N SER A 453 22.45 -7.06 37.78
CA SER A 453 22.76 -7.54 39.13
C SER A 453 22.46 -9.03 39.31
N GLU A 454 23.34 -9.73 40.03
CA GLU A 454 23.16 -11.17 40.38
C GLU A 454 21.92 -11.43 41.25
N THR A 455 21.32 -10.39 41.82
CA THR A 455 20.12 -10.47 42.65
C THR A 455 18.82 -10.27 41.89
N GLY A 456 18.89 -9.85 40.62
CA GLY A 456 17.70 -9.63 39.82
C GLY A 456 17.12 -10.94 39.29
N VAL A 457 15.83 -10.90 38.94
CA VAL A 457 15.14 -12.03 38.29
C VAL A 457 15.08 -11.77 36.79
N SER A 458 15.63 -12.68 35.98
CA SER A 458 15.42 -12.66 34.53
C SER A 458 13.95 -12.91 34.21
N GLY A 459 13.39 -12.14 33.27
CA GLY A 459 12.03 -12.31 32.80
C GLY A 459 11.84 -13.74 32.27
N PRO A 460 10.99 -14.58 32.89
CA PRO A 460 10.97 -16.00 32.58
C PRO A 460 10.32 -16.32 31.23
N ALA A 461 9.54 -15.39 30.68
CA ALA A 461 8.73 -15.60 29.49
C ALA A 461 9.48 -15.29 28.18
N HIS A 462 9.28 -16.16 27.18
CA HIS A 462 9.61 -15.89 25.78
C HIS A 462 8.50 -15.05 25.14
N TRP A 463 8.44 -13.78 25.55
CA TRP A 463 7.38 -12.88 25.11
C TRP A 463 7.46 -12.60 23.60
N GLY A 464 6.33 -12.72 22.91
CA GLY A 464 6.23 -12.70 21.45
C GLY A 464 6.69 -11.39 20.82
N ARG A 465 6.22 -10.25 21.33
CA ARG A 465 6.68 -8.95 20.82
C ARG A 465 8.16 -8.70 21.09
N GLY A 466 8.66 -9.07 22.27
CA GLY A 466 10.09 -9.01 22.59
C GLY A 466 10.95 -9.84 21.63
N ASN A 467 10.52 -11.07 21.32
CA ASN A 467 11.20 -11.91 20.32
C ASN A 467 11.13 -11.28 18.91
N GLY A 468 9.98 -10.70 18.55
CA GLY A 468 9.80 -9.95 17.31
C GLY A 468 10.76 -8.77 17.17
N TRP A 469 10.99 -8.00 18.25
CA TRP A 469 11.96 -6.89 18.25
C TRP A 469 13.36 -7.34 17.87
N VAL A 470 13.84 -8.41 18.51
CA VAL A 470 15.19 -8.94 18.24
C VAL A 470 15.32 -9.42 16.79
N LEU A 471 14.31 -10.13 16.29
CA LEU A 471 14.36 -10.69 14.94
C LEU A 471 14.34 -9.58 13.88
N ALA A 472 13.50 -8.55 14.06
CA ALA A 472 13.39 -7.41 13.14
C ALA A 472 14.69 -6.61 13.03
N VAL A 473 15.34 -6.28 14.15
CA VAL A 473 16.60 -5.52 14.12
C VAL A 473 17.79 -6.34 13.63
N ALA A 474 17.80 -7.65 13.88
CA ALA A 474 18.81 -8.53 13.33
C ALA A 474 18.69 -8.58 11.79
N ALA A 475 17.47 -8.70 11.25
CA ALA A 475 17.23 -8.58 9.80
C ALA A 475 17.70 -7.22 9.26
N GLU A 476 17.45 -6.13 9.99
CA GLU A 476 17.90 -4.80 9.61
C GLU A 476 19.43 -4.68 9.52
N ILE A 477 20.17 -5.16 10.53
CA ILE A 477 21.63 -5.21 10.50
C ILE A 477 22.10 -6.00 9.27
N LEU A 478 21.55 -7.20 9.06
CA LEU A 478 21.98 -8.10 8.00
C LEU A 478 21.73 -7.51 6.60
N ARG A 479 20.65 -6.75 6.44
CA ARG A 479 20.27 -6.07 5.18
C ARG A 479 21.12 -4.82 4.91
N THR A 480 21.50 -4.07 5.94
CA THR A 480 22.10 -2.74 5.78
C THR A 480 23.63 -2.73 5.92
N THR A 481 24.22 -3.80 6.46
CA THR A 481 25.67 -3.87 6.70
C THR A 481 26.35 -4.90 5.79
N PRO A 482 27.55 -4.58 5.24
CA PRO A 482 28.29 -5.50 4.36
C PRO A 482 28.68 -6.82 5.04
N GLU A 483 28.80 -7.89 4.26
CA GLU A 483 29.42 -9.15 4.71
C GLU A 483 30.88 -8.90 5.17
N GLY A 484 31.28 -9.58 6.24
CA GLY A 484 32.61 -9.39 6.85
C GLY A 484 32.69 -8.26 7.89
N THR A 485 31.65 -7.42 8.05
CA THR A 485 31.59 -6.44 9.15
C THR A 485 31.76 -7.14 10.51
N PRO A 486 32.67 -6.68 11.40
CA PRO A 486 32.95 -7.34 12.68
C PRO A 486 31.69 -7.58 13.53
N GLY A 487 31.45 -8.84 13.90
CA GLY A 487 30.29 -9.25 14.71
C GLY A 487 29.01 -9.54 13.93
N ARG A 488 28.93 -9.21 12.64
CA ARG A 488 27.76 -9.48 11.79
C ARG A 488 27.45 -10.97 11.63
N GLU A 489 28.48 -11.81 11.54
CA GLU A 489 28.30 -13.27 11.44
C GLU A 489 27.66 -13.86 12.71
N THR A 490 27.96 -13.30 13.87
CA THR A 490 27.30 -13.68 15.13
C THR A 490 25.82 -13.29 15.12
N VAL A 491 25.49 -12.09 14.61
CA VAL A 491 24.09 -11.66 14.41
C VAL A 491 23.37 -12.62 13.47
N LEU A 492 24.00 -13.02 12.35
CA LEU A 492 23.42 -13.98 11.42
C LEU A 492 23.16 -15.35 12.06
N ALA A 493 24.11 -15.85 12.86
CA ALA A 493 23.96 -17.12 13.57
C ALA A 493 22.82 -17.07 14.59
N ASN A 494 22.69 -15.98 15.34
CA ASN A 494 21.63 -15.79 16.32
C ASN A 494 20.26 -15.62 15.65
N PHE A 495 20.20 -14.87 14.55
CA PHE A 495 19.00 -14.71 13.73
C PHE A 495 18.47 -16.06 13.23
N ARG A 496 19.35 -16.89 12.64
CA ARG A 496 18.98 -18.23 12.16
C ARG A 496 18.48 -19.11 13.29
N ARG A 497 19.19 -19.12 14.43
CA ARG A 497 18.79 -19.89 15.62
C ARG A 497 17.40 -19.48 16.11
N GLN A 498 17.12 -18.18 16.18
CA GLN A 498 15.82 -17.68 16.63
C GLN A 498 14.71 -18.00 15.62
N ALA A 499 14.97 -17.83 14.32
CA ALA A 499 14.01 -18.17 13.27
C ALA A 499 13.67 -19.67 13.28
N ASP A 500 14.68 -20.55 13.38
CA ASP A 500 14.50 -22.00 13.48
C ASP A 500 13.69 -22.40 14.72
N ALA A 501 13.80 -21.63 15.82
CA ALA A 501 13.01 -21.84 17.04
C ALA A 501 11.57 -21.34 16.94
N LEU A 502 11.33 -20.22 16.25
CA LEU A 502 10.00 -19.61 16.11
C LEU A 502 9.13 -20.32 15.08
N LEU A 503 9.70 -20.75 13.94
CA LEU A 503 8.92 -21.33 12.83
C LEU A 503 8.03 -22.51 13.24
N PRO A 504 8.50 -23.50 14.04
CA PRO A 504 7.65 -24.62 14.49
C PRO A 504 6.53 -24.21 15.46
N LEU A 505 6.60 -23.02 16.03
CA LEU A 505 5.63 -22.50 17.02
C LEU A 505 4.51 -21.67 16.37
N GLN A 506 4.58 -21.45 15.06
CA GLN A 506 3.54 -20.71 14.34
C GLN A 506 2.21 -21.48 14.37
N SER A 507 1.14 -20.80 14.73
CA SER A 507 -0.20 -21.39 14.70
C SER A 507 -0.73 -21.52 13.27
N ALA A 508 -1.79 -22.31 13.09
CA ALA A 508 -2.35 -22.60 11.76
C ALA A 508 -2.85 -21.37 10.98
N ASN A 509 -3.15 -20.25 11.66
CA ASN A 509 -3.55 -19.00 11.00
C ASN A 509 -2.38 -18.04 10.73
N GLY A 510 -1.14 -18.48 10.96
CA GLY A 510 0.08 -17.71 10.72
C GLY A 510 0.53 -16.83 11.88
N LEU A 511 -0.24 -16.73 12.98
CA LEU A 511 0.14 -15.93 14.16
C LEU A 511 0.88 -16.76 15.20
N TRP A 512 1.61 -16.09 16.09
CA TRP A 512 2.22 -16.65 17.29
C TRP A 512 1.46 -16.25 18.57
N PRO A 513 1.46 -17.09 19.61
CA PRO A 513 0.97 -16.71 20.93
C PRO A 513 1.81 -15.61 21.58
N THR A 514 1.24 -14.84 22.50
CA THR A 514 1.96 -13.79 23.26
C THR A 514 3.15 -14.33 24.06
N VAL A 515 3.13 -15.60 24.46
CA VAL A 515 4.29 -16.32 24.98
C VAL A 515 4.52 -17.45 23.97
N VAL A 516 5.57 -17.33 23.14
CA VAL A 516 5.62 -18.03 21.85
C VAL A 516 5.65 -19.54 21.96
N ASP A 517 6.14 -20.07 23.08
CA ASP A 517 6.23 -21.49 23.41
C ASP A 517 5.05 -22.02 24.23
N GLU A 518 4.03 -21.20 24.48
CA GLU A 518 2.82 -21.56 25.24
C GLU A 518 1.56 -21.44 24.36
N PRO A 519 1.16 -22.50 23.63
CA PRO A 519 0.07 -22.45 22.64
C PRO A 519 -1.31 -22.20 23.25
N SER A 520 -1.45 -22.30 24.58
CA SER A 520 -2.70 -21.99 25.30
C SER A 520 -2.95 -20.48 25.45
N PHE A 521 -1.92 -19.66 25.23
CA PHE A 521 -2.01 -18.21 25.33
C PHE A 521 -2.63 -17.61 24.06
N TYR A 522 -3.17 -16.41 24.18
CA TYR A 522 -3.81 -15.72 23.06
C TYR A 522 -2.79 -15.41 21.95
N LEU A 523 -3.25 -15.50 20.70
CA LEU A 523 -2.48 -15.11 19.52
C LEU A 523 -2.33 -13.58 19.48
N GLU A 524 -1.11 -13.11 19.23
CA GLU A 524 -0.75 -11.71 19.38
C GLU A 524 -0.20 -11.14 18.06
N SER A 525 -0.85 -10.09 17.56
CA SER A 525 -0.61 -9.59 16.20
C SER A 525 0.71 -8.84 16.02
N SER A 526 1.17 -8.07 17.02
CA SER A 526 2.34 -7.20 16.85
C SER A 526 3.65 -8.00 16.79
N GLY A 527 3.86 -8.96 17.69
CA GLY A 527 4.98 -9.90 17.65
C GLY A 527 4.96 -10.75 16.38
N SER A 528 3.77 -11.20 15.96
CA SER A 528 3.61 -11.95 14.71
C SER A 528 3.98 -11.12 13.48
N ALA A 529 3.58 -9.84 13.42
CA ALA A 529 3.91 -8.95 12.32
C ALA A 529 5.42 -8.70 12.23
N LEU A 530 6.10 -8.51 13.35
CA LEU A 530 7.55 -8.34 13.41
C LEU A 530 8.30 -9.60 12.99
N ALA A 531 7.90 -10.76 13.52
CA ALA A 531 8.51 -12.03 13.16
C ALA A 531 8.30 -12.34 11.67
N GLY A 532 7.09 -12.15 11.17
CA GLY A 532 6.76 -12.33 9.75
C GLY A 532 7.58 -11.40 8.84
N ALA A 533 7.63 -10.11 9.16
CA ALA A 533 8.38 -9.13 8.37
C ALA A 533 9.90 -9.37 8.37
N ALA A 534 10.44 -9.98 9.42
CA ALA A 534 11.88 -10.27 9.51
C ALA A 534 12.28 -11.57 8.78
N ILE A 535 11.36 -12.53 8.68
CA ILE A 535 11.60 -13.86 8.06
C ILE A 535 11.42 -13.80 6.54
N ILE A 536 10.48 -12.98 6.05
CA ILE A 536 10.22 -12.75 4.62
C ILE A 536 11.33 -11.86 4.04
#